data_AF-A0ABD1VAU9-F1
#
_entry.id   AF-A0ABD1VAU9-F1
#
_cell.length_a   1.000
_cell.length_b   1.000
_cell.length_c   1.000
_cell.angle_alpha   90.00
_cell.angle_beta   90.00
_cell.angle_gamma   90.00
#
_symmetry.space_group_name_H-M   'P 1'
#
loop_
_entity.id
_entity.type
_entity.pdbx_description
1 polymer ?
#
loop_
_entity_poly.entity_id
_entity_poly.type
_entity_poly.pdbx_seq_one_letter_code
_entity_poly.pdbx_strand_id
1 'polypeptide(L)'
;MGVFTFVCRESADEWTAKQLSGELETSAGSTYELQRKLVQVALSSDSSGAVQSSFSYITPSSAVFQVVVGGASVDGNEERENLTLVARKPCFGLPTACPTCLPVYVYLRFAHLPLNLEFNLIHPDSDQIPFVESGNYVAYNNERGGVIWSLKEDGIVDLDSDVRGIPEWVSTKAMVESWLADAVMYELWVGSDGKSAYKIYYSDLPWPIGKILYLKQVRAVKQLLGITSENAERREEEIYRRSTSAYGALSSRLGEESFFFENRPTSLDAVVLGHVLFTLHALPETSLLRSKLLDHTNLVKFAESHKAEYIDANSSASVPESDPSTSASRRGPSQWSSKPKSKPKREKTEEEKKFRRRTKYFLVTQLVAVLVFLSLLGGSNDAEVELEDDDDALNYD
;
A
#
# COMPACT_ATOMS: atom_id res chain seq x y z
N MET A 1 17.42 25.82 12.41
CA MET A 1 16.60 24.60 12.29
C MET A 1 15.47 24.73 13.30
N GLY A 2 14.34 25.26 12.87
CA GLY A 2 13.10 25.32 13.62
C GLY A 2 12.30 24.03 13.41
N VAL A 3 11.67 23.53 14.46
CA VAL A 3 10.75 22.39 14.40
C VAL A 3 9.39 22.87 14.87
N PHE A 4 8.40 22.77 14.00
CA PHE A 4 7.03 23.18 14.21
C PHE A 4 6.16 21.94 14.27
N THR A 5 5.51 21.73 15.42
CA THR A 5 4.54 20.64 15.58
C THR A 5 3.16 21.24 15.69
N PHE A 6 2.23 20.79 14.86
CA PHE A 6 0.85 21.22 14.81
C PHE A 6 -0.07 20.06 15.17
N VAL A 7 -1.13 20.38 15.93
CA VAL A 7 -2.24 19.49 16.20
C VAL A 7 -3.36 19.89 15.25
N CYS A 8 -3.70 18.99 14.33
CA CYS A 8 -4.74 19.16 13.33
C CYS A 8 -6.02 18.46 13.79
N ARG A 9 -7.17 19.12 13.60
CA ARG A 9 -8.50 18.55 13.85
C ARG A 9 -9.49 18.95 12.77
N GLU A 10 -10.31 18.00 12.39
CA GLU A 10 -11.46 18.21 11.51
C GLU A 10 -12.71 18.52 12.33
N SER A 11 -13.45 19.55 11.92
CA SER A 11 -14.75 19.89 12.47
C SER A 11 -15.62 20.48 11.38
N ALA A 12 -16.80 19.89 11.15
CA ALA A 12 -17.80 20.39 10.18
C ALA A 12 -17.22 20.64 8.77
N ASP A 13 -16.53 19.63 8.22
CA ASP A 13 -15.89 19.66 6.88
C ASP A 13 -14.75 20.69 6.73
N GLU A 14 -14.25 21.25 7.83
CA GLU A 14 -13.08 22.12 7.85
C GLU A 14 -11.99 21.56 8.76
N TRP A 15 -10.76 21.51 8.24
CA TRP A 15 -9.58 21.18 9.02
C TRP A 15 -8.99 22.43 9.66
N THR A 16 -8.69 22.34 10.94
CA THR A 16 -8.01 23.38 11.71
C THR A 16 -6.70 22.84 12.25
N ALA A 17 -5.67 23.66 12.33
CA ALA A 17 -4.38 23.28 12.89
C ALA A 17 -3.88 24.36 13.83
N LYS A 18 -3.38 23.94 15.00
CA LYS A 18 -2.77 24.81 15.99
C LYS A 18 -1.40 24.29 16.40
N GLN A 19 -0.42 25.18 16.47
CA GLN A 19 0.91 24.81 16.92
C GLN A 19 0.88 24.34 18.37
N LEU A 20 1.55 23.21 18.65
CA LEU A 20 1.63 22.62 19.99
C LEU A 20 2.37 23.52 20.98
N SER A 21 3.34 24.29 20.50
CA SER A 21 4.16 25.20 21.29
C SER A 21 4.44 26.48 20.51
N GLY A 22 3.39 27.30 20.34
CA GLY A 22 3.46 28.63 19.71
C GLY A 22 2.07 29.19 19.38
N GLU A 23 2.02 30.25 18.58
CA GLU A 23 0.79 31.00 18.25
C GLU A 23 0.31 30.77 16.80
N LEU A 24 0.99 29.92 16.03
CA LEU A 24 0.65 29.67 14.64
C LEU A 24 -0.59 28.79 14.54
N GLU A 25 -1.60 29.28 13.83
CA GLU A 25 -2.82 28.53 13.51
C GLU A 25 -3.30 28.83 12.09
N THR A 26 -3.96 27.85 11.47
CA THR A 26 -4.60 28.01 10.16
C THR A 26 -5.75 27.02 10.04
N SER A 27 -6.66 27.29 9.12
CA SER A 27 -7.70 26.35 8.69
C SER A 27 -7.72 26.18 7.18
N ALA A 28 -8.29 25.08 6.72
CA ALA A 28 -8.53 24.81 5.31
C ALA A 28 -9.62 23.75 5.12
N GLY A 29 -10.23 23.69 3.94
CA GLY A 29 -11.28 22.70 3.63
C GLY A 29 -10.75 21.29 3.38
N SER A 30 -9.42 21.10 3.38
CA SER A 30 -8.79 19.79 3.22
C SER A 30 -7.46 19.72 3.95
N THR A 31 -7.00 18.51 4.27
CA THR A 31 -5.68 18.28 4.86
C THR A 31 -4.54 18.74 3.95
N TYR A 32 -4.72 18.71 2.63
CA TYR A 32 -3.74 19.19 1.65
C TYR A 32 -3.52 20.70 1.73
N GLU A 33 -4.60 21.48 1.65
CA GLU A 33 -4.54 22.93 1.77
C GLU A 33 -4.02 23.32 3.16
N LEU A 34 -4.41 22.57 4.18
CA LEU A 34 -3.93 22.77 5.55
C LEU A 34 -2.41 22.59 5.63
N GLN A 35 -1.88 21.49 5.10
CA GLN A 35 -0.43 21.20 5.10
C GLN A 35 0.35 22.29 4.36
N ARG A 36 -0.10 22.73 3.18
CA ARG A 36 0.53 23.82 2.42
C ARG A 36 0.53 25.14 3.17
N LYS A 37 -0.61 25.53 3.76
CA LYS A 37 -0.70 26.74 4.58
C LYS A 37 0.22 26.64 5.78
N LEU A 38 0.28 25.49 6.47
CA LEU A 38 1.14 25.28 7.62
C LEU A 38 2.64 25.34 7.27
N VAL A 39 3.05 24.79 6.13
CA VAL A 39 4.42 24.92 5.63
C VAL A 39 4.76 26.38 5.33
N GLN A 40 3.88 27.13 4.66
CA GLN A 40 4.09 28.55 4.40
C GLN A 40 4.14 29.39 5.69
N VAL A 41 3.27 29.08 6.65
CA VAL A 41 3.22 29.75 7.95
C VAL A 41 4.51 29.47 8.74
N ALA A 42 4.99 28.23 8.77
CA ALA A 42 6.27 27.87 9.38
C ALA A 42 7.46 28.61 8.72
N LEU A 43 7.52 28.63 7.38
CA LEU A 43 8.52 29.36 6.59
C LEU A 43 8.51 30.87 6.82
N SER A 44 7.33 31.46 7.04
CA SER A 44 7.20 32.90 7.33
C SER A 44 7.66 33.27 8.74
N SER A 45 7.64 32.29 9.65
CA SER A 45 7.92 32.50 11.08
C SER A 45 9.38 32.27 11.47
N ASP A 46 10.09 31.41 10.74
CA ASP A 46 11.52 31.14 10.95
C ASP A 46 12.19 31.07 9.57
N SER A 47 13.30 31.80 9.44
CA SER A 47 13.99 32.21 8.20
C SER A 47 14.02 31.20 7.04
N SER A 48 14.24 31.70 5.82
CA SER A 48 14.40 30.91 4.59
C SER A 48 15.39 29.75 4.74
N GLY A 49 14.92 28.53 4.50
CA GLY A 49 15.72 27.31 4.53
C GLY A 49 14.96 26.12 3.94
N ALA A 50 15.65 25.01 3.72
CA ALA A 50 15.01 23.76 3.26
C ALA A 50 13.93 23.30 4.25
N VAL A 51 12.83 22.78 3.70
CA VAL A 51 11.65 22.34 4.45
C VAL A 51 11.50 20.83 4.34
N GLN A 52 11.25 20.19 5.48
CA GLN A 52 10.80 18.80 5.54
C GLN A 52 9.52 18.75 6.36
N SER A 53 8.51 17.99 5.94
CA SER A 53 7.25 17.88 6.69
C SER A 53 6.71 16.46 6.75
N SER A 54 5.94 16.15 7.79
CA SER A 54 5.29 14.84 8.00
C SER A 54 3.89 15.04 8.59
N PHE A 55 2.88 14.42 7.97
CA PHE A 55 1.49 14.44 8.43
C PHE A 55 1.07 13.05 8.88
N SER A 56 0.68 12.91 10.14
CA SER A 56 0.35 11.62 10.76
C SER A 56 -1.05 11.66 11.37
N TYR A 57 -1.99 10.91 10.83
CA TYR A 57 -3.32 10.77 11.42
C TYR A 57 -3.25 10.05 12.78
N ILE A 58 -3.90 10.61 13.79
CA ILE A 58 -4.16 9.98 15.09
C ILE A 58 -5.56 9.35 15.09
N THR A 59 -6.53 10.02 14.47
CA THR A 59 -7.90 9.56 14.23
C THR A 59 -8.37 10.06 12.86
N PRO A 60 -9.51 9.62 12.31
CA PRO A 60 -10.03 10.15 11.03
C PRO A 60 -10.17 11.68 11.04
N SER A 61 -10.50 12.25 12.21
CA SER A 61 -10.70 13.67 12.43
C SER A 61 -9.56 14.38 13.17
N SER A 62 -8.40 13.74 13.36
CA SER A 62 -7.25 14.38 14.01
C SER A 62 -5.90 13.87 13.53
N ALA A 63 -4.93 14.76 13.46
CA ALA A 63 -3.59 14.44 13.00
C ALA A 63 -2.53 15.29 13.73
N VAL A 64 -1.28 14.85 13.67
CA VAL A 64 -0.11 15.66 13.99
C VAL A 64 0.59 16.00 12.69
N PHE A 65 0.88 17.28 12.49
CA PHE A 65 1.71 17.73 11.38
C PHE A 65 3.00 18.31 11.92
N GLN A 66 4.14 17.81 11.45
CA GLN A 66 5.45 18.30 11.85
C GLN A 66 6.12 18.95 10.63
N VAL A 67 6.63 20.17 10.79
CA VAL A 67 7.42 20.89 9.79
C VAL A 67 8.78 21.21 10.39
N VAL A 68 9.85 20.88 9.69
CA VAL A 68 11.23 21.19 10.07
C VAL A 68 11.76 22.19 9.04
N VAL A 69 12.16 23.37 9.51
CA VAL A 69 12.70 24.46 8.69
C VAL A 69 14.16 24.67 9.08
N GLY A 70 15.09 24.29 8.21
CA GLY A 70 16.49 24.64 8.37
C GLY A 70 17.46 23.50 8.07
N GLY A 71 18.37 23.81 7.16
CA GLY A 71 19.54 23.07 6.73
C GLY A 71 20.37 24.05 5.90
N ALA A 72 21.67 23.84 5.78
CA ALA A 72 22.52 24.69 4.95
C ALA A 72 21.99 24.67 3.50
N SER A 73 21.69 25.86 2.97
CA SER A 73 21.60 26.05 1.53
C SER A 73 22.96 25.68 0.96
N VAL A 74 23.05 24.52 0.30
CA VAL A 74 24.16 24.28 -0.60
C VAL A 74 23.93 25.21 -1.78
N ASP A 75 24.85 26.16 -1.93
CA ASP A 75 24.91 27.09 -3.04
C ASP A 75 24.65 26.40 -4.38
N GLY A 76 23.75 26.97 -5.18
CA GLY A 76 24.04 27.30 -6.57
C GLY A 76 24.40 26.17 -7.53
N ASN A 77 23.88 24.96 -7.33
CA ASN A 77 23.77 23.98 -8.40
C ASN A 77 22.30 23.60 -8.49
N GLU A 78 21.67 23.76 -9.65
CA GLU A 78 20.39 23.12 -9.96
C GLU A 78 20.61 21.59 -9.98
N GLU A 79 20.89 20.99 -8.82
CA GLU A 79 20.60 19.58 -8.62
C GLU A 79 19.09 19.47 -8.74
N ARG A 80 18.60 18.94 -9.87
CA ARG A 80 17.21 18.50 -9.97
C ARG A 80 16.90 17.73 -8.70
N GLU A 81 16.00 18.26 -7.87
CA GLU A 81 15.57 17.59 -6.64
C GLU A 81 15.16 16.17 -7.01
N ASN A 82 15.91 15.17 -6.53
CA ASN A 82 15.68 13.78 -6.89
C ASN A 82 14.24 13.39 -6.52
N LEU A 83 13.54 12.73 -7.44
CA LEU A 83 12.19 12.23 -7.16
C LEU A 83 12.30 11.06 -6.20
N THR A 84 11.57 11.12 -5.09
CA THR A 84 11.40 10.01 -4.16
C THR A 84 10.01 9.42 -4.37
N LEU A 85 9.95 8.14 -4.73
CA LEU A 85 8.71 7.35 -4.72
C LEU A 85 8.61 6.64 -3.37
N VAL A 86 7.57 6.96 -2.61
CA VAL A 86 7.20 6.23 -1.40
C VAL A 86 6.18 5.15 -1.76
N ALA A 87 6.58 3.89 -1.61
CA ALA A 87 5.81 2.72 -2.01
C ALA A 87 5.64 1.71 -0.85
N ARG A 88 4.97 0.60 -1.15
CA ARG A 88 5.01 -0.60 -0.28
C ARG A 88 6.33 -1.34 -0.45
N LYS A 89 6.76 -2.03 0.60
CA LYS A 89 8.04 -2.75 0.66
C LYS A 89 8.22 -3.79 -0.47
N PRO A 90 9.47 -4.16 -0.79
CA PRO A 90 9.75 -5.22 -1.76
C PRO A 90 9.20 -6.56 -1.26
N CYS A 91 8.66 -7.36 -2.16
CA CYS A 91 8.24 -8.73 -1.87
C CYS A 91 8.17 -9.53 -3.19
N PHE A 92 8.24 -10.86 -3.09
CA PHE A 92 8.15 -11.77 -4.25
C PHE A 92 9.15 -11.49 -5.39
N GLY A 93 10.30 -10.89 -5.07
CA GLY A 93 11.31 -10.52 -6.07
C GLY A 93 10.94 -9.29 -6.91
N LEU A 94 9.95 -8.51 -6.47
CA LEU A 94 9.54 -7.24 -7.08
C LEU A 94 10.01 -6.06 -6.20
N PRO A 95 10.33 -4.89 -6.80
CA PRO A 95 10.77 -3.70 -6.06
C PRO A 95 9.66 -3.17 -5.12
N THR A 96 8.40 -3.38 -5.53
CA THR A 96 7.22 -3.23 -4.69
C THR A 96 6.19 -4.26 -5.14
N ALA A 97 5.70 -5.09 -4.23
CA ALA A 97 4.65 -6.08 -4.55
C ALA A 97 3.25 -5.53 -4.26
N CYS A 98 3.02 -4.26 -4.55
CA CYS A 98 1.72 -3.63 -4.41
C CYS A 98 1.19 -3.29 -5.80
N PRO A 99 -0.03 -3.72 -6.16
CA PRO A 99 -0.55 -3.56 -7.52
C PRO A 99 -0.75 -2.10 -7.92
N THR A 100 -0.90 -1.18 -6.96
CA THR A 100 -0.97 0.27 -7.23
C THR A 100 0.40 0.94 -7.26
N CYS A 101 1.39 0.43 -6.49
CA CYS A 101 2.74 1.02 -6.46
C CYS A 101 3.58 0.64 -7.67
N LEU A 102 3.46 -0.61 -8.14
CA LEU A 102 4.34 -1.14 -9.17
C LEU A 102 4.19 -0.41 -10.52
N PRO A 103 2.98 -0.07 -11.00
CA PRO A 103 2.81 0.76 -12.19
C PRO A 103 3.51 2.13 -12.09
N VAL A 104 3.44 2.79 -10.93
CA VAL A 104 4.09 4.11 -10.72
C VAL A 104 5.61 3.97 -10.77
N TYR A 105 6.14 2.94 -10.11
CA TYR A 105 7.57 2.63 -10.18
C TYR A 105 8.02 2.40 -11.63
N VAL A 106 7.32 1.53 -12.36
CA VAL A 106 7.64 1.25 -13.77
C VAL A 106 7.54 2.51 -14.64
N TYR A 107 6.52 3.33 -14.45
CA TYR A 107 6.34 4.57 -15.22
C TYR A 107 7.53 5.52 -15.05
N LEU A 108 8.00 5.72 -13.82
CA LEU A 108 9.17 6.55 -13.52
C LEU A 108 10.46 5.95 -14.10
N ARG A 109 10.57 4.61 -14.13
CA ARG A 109 11.71 3.91 -14.75
C ARG A 109 11.71 4.03 -16.27
N PHE A 110 10.55 3.94 -16.92
CA PHE A 110 10.39 4.20 -18.36
C PHE A 110 10.76 5.63 -18.73
N ALA A 111 10.52 6.59 -17.84
CA ALA A 111 10.93 7.97 -18.03
C ALA A 111 12.43 8.22 -17.80
N HIS A 112 13.20 7.20 -17.39
CA HIS A 112 14.63 7.30 -17.06
C HIS A 112 14.96 8.41 -16.05
N LEU A 113 14.04 8.69 -15.12
CA LEU A 113 14.24 9.70 -14.10
C LEU A 113 15.09 9.13 -12.94
N PRO A 114 16.02 9.93 -12.37
CA PRO A 114 16.70 9.55 -11.15
C PRO A 114 15.67 9.43 -10.03
N LEU A 115 15.54 8.20 -9.51
CA LEU A 115 14.48 7.82 -8.58
C LEU A 115 15.07 7.24 -7.31
N ASN A 116 14.73 7.85 -6.17
CA ASN A 116 14.89 7.22 -4.87
C ASN A 116 13.62 6.43 -4.54
N LEU A 117 13.75 5.21 -4.02
CA LEU A 117 12.63 4.36 -3.64
C LEU A 117 12.63 4.18 -2.13
N GLU A 118 11.58 4.69 -1.48
CA GLU A 118 11.38 4.57 -0.04
C GLU A 118 10.10 3.79 0.29
N PHE A 119 9.99 3.34 1.54
CA PHE A 119 8.91 2.43 1.93
C PHE A 119 8.14 2.92 3.14
N ASN A 120 6.82 3.00 3.00
CA ASN A 120 5.92 3.24 4.12
C ASN A 120 5.59 1.92 4.83
N LEU A 121 6.08 1.76 6.06
CA LEU A 121 5.86 0.59 6.92
C LEU A 121 4.82 0.82 8.01
N ILE A 122 4.38 2.06 8.20
CA ILE A 122 3.62 2.49 9.39
C ILE A 122 2.11 2.42 9.14
N HIS A 123 1.67 2.69 7.90
CA HIS A 123 0.26 2.81 7.54
C HIS A 123 -0.13 1.86 6.40
N PRO A 124 -0.32 0.56 6.68
CA PRO A 124 -0.57 -0.47 5.67
C PRO A 124 -1.92 -0.32 4.96
N ASP A 125 -2.87 0.42 5.54
CA ASP A 125 -4.19 0.73 4.98
C ASP A 125 -4.29 2.13 4.36
N SER A 126 -3.20 2.91 4.33
CA SER A 126 -3.18 4.23 3.68
C SER A 126 -3.45 4.11 2.18
N ASP A 127 -4.43 4.90 1.72
CA ASP A 127 -4.83 5.10 0.32
C ASP A 127 -3.95 6.12 -0.41
N GLN A 128 -3.18 6.91 0.33
CA GLN A 128 -2.19 7.86 -0.20
C GLN A 128 -0.98 7.17 -0.85
N ILE A 129 -0.73 5.88 -0.55
CA ILE A 129 0.39 5.11 -1.10
C ILE A 129 -0.03 4.48 -2.45
N PRO A 130 0.78 4.60 -3.53
CA PRO A 130 2.07 5.31 -3.59
C PRO A 130 1.96 6.83 -3.62
N PHE A 131 2.99 7.55 -3.20
CA PHE A 131 3.13 8.96 -3.51
C PHE A 131 4.53 9.30 -3.97
N VAL A 132 4.66 10.41 -4.69
CA VAL A 132 5.95 10.93 -5.15
C VAL A 132 6.18 12.29 -4.55
N GLU A 133 7.39 12.53 -4.08
CA GLU A 133 7.84 13.82 -3.56
C GLU A 133 9.16 14.26 -4.20
N SER A 134 9.33 15.58 -4.33
CA SER A 134 10.54 16.23 -4.83
C SER A 134 10.56 17.66 -4.30
N GLY A 135 11.40 17.93 -3.31
CA GLY A 135 11.40 19.20 -2.55
C GLY A 135 10.02 19.55 -1.99
N ASN A 136 9.41 20.61 -2.52
CA ASN A 136 8.08 21.09 -2.12
C ASN A 136 6.92 20.46 -2.91
N TYR A 137 7.21 19.62 -3.91
CA TYR A 137 6.22 18.90 -4.69
C TYR A 137 5.86 17.58 -4.01
N VAL A 138 4.56 17.28 -3.93
CA VAL A 138 4.03 15.99 -3.50
C VAL A 138 2.80 15.64 -4.33
N ALA A 139 2.73 14.41 -4.81
CA ALA A 139 1.57 13.84 -5.51
C ALA A 139 1.15 12.51 -4.88
N TYR A 140 -0.05 12.48 -4.31
CA TYR A 140 -0.63 11.30 -3.66
C TYR A 140 -1.46 10.43 -4.61
N ASN A 141 -1.52 9.12 -4.35
CA ASN A 141 -2.31 8.21 -5.18
C ASN A 141 -3.83 8.43 -5.10
N ASN A 142 -4.34 8.90 -3.97
CA ASN A 142 -5.76 9.15 -3.78
C ASN A 142 -6.22 10.53 -4.28
N GLU A 143 -5.32 11.33 -4.87
CA GLU A 143 -5.63 12.68 -5.37
C GLU A 143 -5.52 12.75 -6.90
N ARG A 144 -6.33 13.62 -7.51
CA ARG A 144 -6.23 14.00 -8.93
C ARG A 144 -6.15 12.82 -9.92
N GLY A 145 -6.70 11.65 -9.62
CA GLY A 145 -6.58 10.48 -10.50
C GLY A 145 -5.25 9.74 -10.40
N GLY A 146 -4.45 10.01 -9.37
CA GLY A 146 -3.25 9.28 -8.99
C GLY A 146 -1.95 9.97 -9.34
N VAL A 147 -0.84 9.33 -8.93
CA VAL A 147 0.51 9.88 -9.07
C VAL A 147 0.89 10.11 -10.53
N ILE A 148 0.65 9.12 -11.40
CA ILE A 148 0.99 9.21 -12.83
C ILE A 148 0.23 10.35 -13.51
N TRP A 149 -1.03 10.58 -13.13
CA TRP A 149 -1.80 11.71 -13.66
C TRP A 149 -1.24 13.04 -13.18
N SER A 150 -0.97 13.16 -11.88
CA SER A 150 -0.41 14.39 -11.29
C SER A 150 0.92 14.78 -11.93
N LEU A 151 1.84 13.82 -12.11
CA LEU A 151 3.14 14.07 -12.75
C LEU A 151 3.02 14.63 -14.18
N LYS A 152 1.98 14.22 -14.92
CA LYS A 152 1.72 14.70 -16.28
C LYS A 152 1.16 16.11 -16.28
N GLU A 153 0.11 16.34 -15.50
CA GLU A 153 -0.57 17.63 -15.46
C GLU A 153 0.31 18.73 -14.87
N ASP A 154 1.16 18.38 -13.90
CA ASP A 154 2.12 19.31 -13.29
C ASP A 154 3.40 19.47 -14.15
N GLY A 155 3.44 18.87 -15.35
CA GLY A 155 4.50 19.08 -16.35
C GLY A 155 5.86 18.47 -16.01
N ILE A 156 5.90 17.51 -15.08
CA ILE A 156 7.13 16.85 -14.64
C ILE A 156 7.56 15.78 -15.64
N VAL A 157 6.62 14.92 -16.04
CA VAL A 157 6.87 13.86 -17.02
C VAL A 157 5.57 13.41 -17.70
N ASP A 158 5.61 13.34 -19.03
CA ASP A 158 4.49 12.83 -19.83
C ASP A 158 4.92 11.93 -20.99
N LEU A 159 4.90 10.62 -20.73
CA LEU A 159 5.10 9.57 -21.75
C LEU A 159 3.89 9.36 -22.68
N ASP A 160 2.75 10.00 -22.43
CA ASP A 160 1.51 9.74 -23.18
C ASP A 160 1.20 10.80 -24.24
N SER A 161 1.95 11.91 -24.29
CA SER A 161 1.66 13.09 -25.12
C SER A 161 1.23 12.76 -26.57
N ASP A 162 1.95 11.86 -27.22
CA ASP A 162 1.73 11.43 -28.60
C ASP A 162 0.57 10.41 -28.77
N VAL A 163 0.16 9.69 -27.72
CA VAL A 163 -0.91 8.68 -27.77
C VAL A 163 -2.26 9.15 -27.23
N ARG A 164 -2.33 10.30 -26.52
CA ARG A 164 -3.57 10.82 -25.92
C ARG A 164 -4.73 10.95 -26.91
N GLY A 165 -4.42 11.21 -28.19
CA GLY A 165 -5.41 11.36 -29.26
C GLY A 165 -5.92 10.04 -29.87
N ILE A 166 -5.36 8.89 -29.48
CA ILE A 166 -5.68 7.58 -30.07
C ILE A 166 -6.83 6.92 -29.28
N PRO A 167 -8.04 6.78 -29.84
CA PRO A 167 -9.18 6.21 -29.12
C PRO A 167 -8.94 4.79 -28.62
N GLU A 168 -8.21 3.98 -29.39
CA GLU A 168 -7.82 2.62 -29.04
C GLU A 168 -6.89 2.60 -27.83
N TRP A 169 -5.98 3.58 -27.70
CA TRP A 169 -5.11 3.69 -26.53
C TRP A 169 -5.94 4.04 -25.29
N VAL A 170 -6.83 5.02 -25.38
CA VAL A 170 -7.70 5.45 -24.27
C VAL A 170 -8.59 4.31 -23.78
N SER A 171 -9.23 3.59 -24.71
CA SER A 171 -10.10 2.45 -24.38
C SER A 171 -9.31 1.25 -23.83
N THR A 172 -8.11 0.97 -24.35
CA THR A 172 -7.24 -0.09 -23.81
C THR A 172 -6.81 0.25 -22.39
N LYS A 173 -6.41 1.50 -22.14
CA LYS A 173 -6.03 1.97 -20.79
C LYS A 173 -7.18 1.87 -19.81
N ALA A 174 -8.37 2.36 -20.19
CA ALA A 174 -9.57 2.25 -19.37
C ALA A 174 -9.93 0.79 -19.06
N MET A 175 -9.77 -0.13 -20.01
CA MET A 175 -10.01 -1.56 -19.79
C MET A 175 -9.05 -2.16 -18.75
N VAL A 176 -7.76 -1.78 -18.78
CA VAL A 176 -6.77 -2.27 -17.82
C VAL A 176 -7.04 -1.67 -16.43
N GLU A 177 -7.22 -0.35 -16.35
CA GLU A 177 -7.44 0.39 -15.10
C GLU A 177 -8.81 0.09 -14.45
N SER A 178 -9.74 -0.56 -15.17
CA SER A 178 -11.00 -1.06 -14.63
C SER A 178 -11.01 -2.58 -14.50
N TRP A 179 -11.12 -3.32 -15.61
CA TRP A 179 -11.40 -4.76 -15.58
C TRP A 179 -10.26 -5.59 -14.98
N LEU A 180 -9.01 -5.26 -15.32
CA LEU A 180 -7.86 -5.97 -14.78
C LEU A 180 -7.52 -5.53 -13.35
N ALA A 181 -7.69 -4.25 -13.04
CA ALA A 181 -7.58 -3.73 -11.68
C ALA A 181 -8.60 -4.40 -10.73
N ASP A 182 -9.87 -4.50 -11.13
CA ASP A 182 -10.93 -5.19 -10.38
C ASP A 182 -10.57 -6.67 -10.15
N ALA A 183 -10.05 -7.35 -11.17
CA ALA A 183 -9.69 -8.76 -11.07
C ALA A 183 -8.51 -9.00 -10.12
N VAL A 184 -7.48 -8.17 -10.16
CA VAL A 184 -6.36 -8.25 -9.21
C VAL A 184 -6.82 -7.92 -7.80
N MET A 185 -7.69 -6.92 -7.64
CA MET A 185 -8.23 -6.57 -6.34
C MET A 185 -9.07 -7.71 -5.75
N TYR A 186 -9.93 -8.33 -6.56
CA TYR A 186 -10.70 -9.49 -6.18
C TYR A 186 -9.78 -10.65 -5.78
N GLU A 187 -8.82 -11.06 -6.61
CA GLU A 187 -7.91 -12.17 -6.33
C GLU A 187 -7.09 -11.93 -5.07
N LEU A 188 -6.54 -10.72 -4.90
CA LEU A 188 -5.68 -10.41 -3.77
C LEU A 188 -6.40 -10.48 -2.42
N TRP A 189 -7.66 -10.02 -2.37
CA TRP A 189 -8.38 -9.83 -1.11
C TRP A 189 -9.50 -10.86 -0.86
N VAL A 190 -10.08 -11.44 -1.92
CA VAL A 190 -11.30 -12.26 -1.85
C VAL A 190 -11.11 -13.64 -2.47
N GLY A 191 -10.60 -13.71 -3.71
CA GLY A 191 -10.57 -14.93 -4.52
C GLY A 191 -9.47 -15.93 -4.13
N SER A 192 -8.34 -15.46 -3.60
CA SER A 192 -7.23 -16.32 -3.16
C SER A 192 -7.20 -16.52 -1.63
N ASP A 193 -6.25 -17.34 -1.15
CA ASP A 193 -6.08 -17.69 0.27
C ASP A 193 -5.61 -16.53 1.19
N GLY A 194 -5.45 -15.32 0.65
CA GLY A 194 -5.05 -14.12 1.38
C GLY A 194 -3.60 -14.09 1.85
N LYS A 195 -2.79 -15.14 1.62
CA LYS A 195 -1.38 -15.19 2.08
C LYS A 195 -0.57 -14.07 1.46
N SER A 196 -0.79 -13.78 0.18
CA SER A 196 -0.08 -12.72 -0.54
C SER A 196 -0.42 -11.35 0.01
N ALA A 197 -1.71 -11.03 0.19
CA ALA A 197 -2.15 -9.80 0.83
C ALA A 197 -1.55 -9.64 2.24
N TYR A 198 -1.61 -10.69 3.06
CA TYR A 198 -1.04 -10.65 4.41
C TYR A 198 0.47 -10.39 4.37
N LYS A 199 1.20 -11.06 3.48
CA LYS A 199 2.65 -10.89 3.34
C LYS A 199 3.01 -9.47 2.91
N ILE A 200 2.25 -8.88 1.97
CA ILE A 200 2.49 -7.53 1.44
C ILE A 200 2.20 -6.46 2.50
N TYR A 201 1.02 -6.52 3.13
CA TYR A 201 0.50 -5.41 3.93
C TYR A 201 0.63 -5.59 5.44
N TYR A 202 0.60 -6.82 5.96
CA TYR A 202 0.39 -7.05 7.40
C TYR A 202 1.43 -7.95 8.07
N SER A 203 2.45 -8.39 7.33
CA SER A 203 3.49 -9.29 7.87
C SER A 203 4.32 -8.68 8.99
N ASP A 204 4.40 -7.34 9.07
CA ASP A 204 5.13 -6.63 10.12
C ASP A 204 4.26 -6.30 11.35
N LEU A 205 2.95 -6.58 11.28
CA LEU A 205 2.02 -6.26 12.36
C LEU A 205 1.89 -7.40 13.37
N PRO A 206 1.83 -7.10 14.68
CA PRO A 206 1.49 -8.08 15.69
C PRO A 206 0.10 -8.66 15.49
N TRP A 207 -0.07 -9.93 15.82
CA TRP A 207 -1.39 -10.53 15.99
C TRP A 207 -2.08 -9.89 17.22
N PRO A 208 -3.38 -9.51 17.14
CA PRO A 208 -4.34 -9.77 16.08
C PRO A 208 -4.55 -8.61 15.07
N ILE A 209 -3.80 -7.52 15.18
CA ILE A 209 -4.04 -6.26 14.43
C ILE A 209 -4.09 -6.51 12.92
N GLY A 210 -3.09 -7.21 12.37
CA GLY A 210 -3.03 -7.51 10.94
C GLY A 210 -4.24 -8.31 10.43
N LYS A 211 -4.78 -9.23 11.24
CA LYS A 211 -5.96 -10.03 10.85
C LYS A 211 -7.22 -9.16 10.79
N ILE A 212 -7.38 -8.23 11.73
CA ILE A 212 -8.52 -7.31 11.77
C ILE A 212 -8.49 -6.36 10.57
N LEU A 213 -7.31 -5.76 10.29
CA LEU A 213 -7.14 -4.89 9.12
C LEU A 213 -7.37 -5.63 7.80
N TYR A 214 -6.89 -6.87 7.70
CA TYR A 214 -7.20 -7.74 6.56
C TYR A 214 -8.70 -7.90 6.37
N LEU A 215 -9.45 -8.28 7.41
CA LEU A 215 -10.91 -8.45 7.31
C LEU A 215 -11.63 -7.15 6.97
N LYS A 216 -11.18 -6.00 7.48
CA LYS A 216 -11.68 -4.68 7.10
C LYS A 216 -11.51 -4.46 5.59
N GLN A 217 -10.33 -4.77 5.06
CA GLN A 217 -10.03 -4.61 3.63
C GLN A 217 -10.85 -5.58 2.75
N VAL A 218 -11.01 -6.84 3.17
CA VAL A 218 -11.88 -7.80 2.46
C VAL A 218 -13.31 -7.27 2.36
N ARG A 219 -13.86 -6.70 3.44
CA ARG A 219 -15.20 -6.10 3.41
C ARG A 219 -15.27 -4.90 2.47
N ALA A 220 -14.29 -4.00 2.52
CA ALA A 220 -14.23 -2.84 1.65
C ALA A 220 -14.19 -3.23 0.15
N VAL A 221 -13.38 -4.23 -0.19
CA VAL A 221 -13.28 -4.75 -1.56
C VAL A 221 -14.59 -5.42 -2.01
N LYS A 222 -15.22 -6.22 -1.14
CA LYS A 222 -16.53 -6.82 -1.45
C LYS A 222 -17.58 -5.73 -1.73
N GLN A 223 -17.63 -4.68 -0.92
CA GLN A 223 -18.53 -3.54 -1.15
C GLN A 223 -18.24 -2.84 -2.48
N LEU A 224 -16.98 -2.51 -2.75
CA LEU A 224 -16.57 -1.83 -3.98
C LEU A 224 -16.91 -2.65 -5.23
N LEU A 225 -16.71 -3.97 -5.18
CA LEU A 225 -17.02 -4.88 -6.28
C LEU A 225 -18.49 -5.33 -6.30
N GLY A 226 -19.34 -4.83 -5.40
CA GLY A 226 -20.75 -5.19 -5.31
C GLY A 226 -21.01 -6.67 -5.01
N ILE A 227 -20.12 -7.31 -4.25
CA ILE A 227 -20.18 -8.73 -3.88
C ILE A 227 -20.95 -8.88 -2.57
N THR A 228 -22.07 -9.62 -2.63
CA THR A 228 -22.88 -10.05 -1.49
C THR A 228 -22.85 -11.58 -1.40
N SER A 229 -23.38 -12.14 -0.31
CA SER A 229 -23.55 -13.60 -0.18
C SER A 229 -24.40 -14.18 -1.32
N GLU A 230 -25.46 -13.48 -1.71
CA GLU A 230 -26.41 -13.94 -2.73
C GLU A 230 -25.87 -13.90 -4.17
N ASN A 231 -24.91 -13.01 -4.46
CA ASN A 231 -24.45 -12.76 -5.82
C ASN A 231 -22.98 -13.13 -6.08
N ALA A 232 -22.30 -13.71 -5.08
CA ALA A 232 -20.85 -13.93 -5.09
C ALA A 232 -20.38 -14.68 -6.33
N GLU A 233 -20.97 -15.84 -6.64
CA GLU A 233 -20.61 -16.67 -7.80
C GLU A 233 -20.78 -15.90 -9.12
N ARG A 234 -21.93 -15.23 -9.30
CA ARG A 234 -22.21 -14.45 -10.51
C ARG A 234 -21.22 -13.29 -10.69
N ARG A 235 -20.82 -12.61 -9.61
CA ARG A 235 -19.86 -11.51 -9.65
C ARG A 235 -18.45 -12.02 -9.95
N GLU A 236 -18.07 -13.13 -9.35
CA GLU A 236 -16.81 -13.81 -9.63
C GLU A 236 -16.70 -14.20 -11.12
N GLU A 237 -17.71 -14.87 -11.67
CA GLU A 237 -17.76 -15.23 -13.09
C GLU A 237 -17.65 -14.00 -14.00
N GLU A 238 -18.31 -12.90 -13.65
CA GLU A 238 -18.24 -11.66 -14.39
C GLU A 238 -16.83 -11.05 -14.40
N ILE A 239 -16.17 -11.01 -13.24
CA ILE A 239 -14.80 -10.50 -13.07
C ILE A 239 -13.84 -11.33 -13.96
N TYR A 240 -13.90 -12.66 -13.88
CA TYR A 240 -13.03 -13.51 -14.69
C TYR A 240 -13.34 -13.48 -16.19
N ARG A 241 -14.62 -13.35 -16.57
CA ARG A 241 -15.00 -13.18 -17.98
C ARG A 241 -14.44 -11.89 -18.55
N ARG A 242 -14.52 -10.78 -17.81
CA ARG A 242 -13.95 -9.47 -18.21
C ARG A 242 -12.43 -9.53 -18.30
N SER A 243 -11.74 -10.09 -17.30
CA SER A 243 -10.28 -10.17 -17.32
C SER A 243 -9.75 -11.09 -18.42
N THR A 244 -10.42 -12.21 -18.69
CA THR A 244 -10.09 -13.10 -19.83
C THR A 244 -10.24 -12.36 -21.17
N SER A 245 -11.33 -11.59 -21.32
CA SER A 245 -11.54 -10.77 -22.52
C SER A 245 -10.45 -9.70 -22.67
N ALA A 246 -10.06 -9.06 -21.56
CA ALA A 246 -9.01 -8.05 -21.53
C ALA A 246 -7.64 -8.65 -21.90
N TYR A 247 -7.28 -9.82 -21.39
CA TYR A 247 -6.04 -10.50 -21.78
C TYR A 247 -6.01 -10.87 -23.26
N GLY A 248 -7.11 -11.38 -23.82
CA GLY A 248 -7.24 -11.64 -25.24
C GLY A 248 -7.04 -10.37 -26.10
N ALA A 249 -7.66 -9.27 -25.69
CA ALA A 249 -7.52 -7.98 -26.36
C ALA A 249 -6.09 -7.41 -26.26
N LEU A 250 -5.47 -7.45 -25.07
CA LEU A 250 -4.09 -7.02 -24.87
C LEU A 250 -3.10 -7.89 -25.66
N SER A 251 -3.25 -9.20 -25.61
CA SER A 251 -2.39 -10.14 -26.34
C SER A 251 -2.48 -9.90 -27.85
N SER A 252 -3.69 -9.68 -28.38
CA SER A 252 -3.89 -9.34 -29.80
C SER A 252 -3.31 -7.97 -30.16
N ARG A 253 -3.45 -6.99 -29.26
CA ARG A 253 -2.96 -5.62 -29.46
C ARG A 253 -1.44 -5.54 -29.45
N LEU A 254 -0.79 -6.25 -28.53
CA LEU A 254 0.68 -6.29 -28.43
C LEU A 254 1.28 -7.03 -29.63
N GLY A 255 0.69 -8.16 -30.03
CA GLY A 255 1.24 -9.00 -31.10
C GLY A 255 2.68 -9.41 -30.77
N GLU A 256 3.61 -9.02 -31.64
CA GLU A 256 5.06 -9.24 -31.52
C GLU A 256 5.84 -7.93 -31.23
N GLU A 257 5.14 -6.83 -30.97
CA GLU A 257 5.76 -5.54 -30.66
C GLU A 257 6.32 -5.51 -29.22
N SER A 258 7.26 -4.60 -28.95
CA SER A 258 7.80 -4.44 -27.59
C SER A 258 6.89 -3.61 -26.70
N PHE A 259 6.13 -2.67 -27.26
CA PHE A 259 5.16 -1.84 -26.55
C PHE A 259 3.81 -1.78 -27.28
N PHE A 260 2.74 -1.45 -26.57
CA PHE A 260 1.37 -1.53 -27.10
C PHE A 260 1.05 -0.50 -28.19
N PHE A 261 1.70 0.66 -28.16
CA PHE A 261 1.46 1.76 -29.10
C PHE A 261 2.76 2.45 -29.48
N GLU A 262 2.96 2.65 -30.79
CA GLU A 262 4.10 3.36 -31.38
C GLU A 262 5.47 2.81 -30.97
N ASN A 263 5.51 1.56 -30.48
CA ASN A 263 6.69 0.85 -30.01
C ASN A 263 7.58 1.68 -29.04
N ARG A 264 6.93 2.47 -28.17
CA ARG A 264 7.60 3.21 -27.09
C ARG A 264 6.83 3.03 -25.77
N PRO A 265 7.49 3.18 -24.61
CA PRO A 265 6.81 3.06 -23.33
C PRO A 265 5.81 4.20 -23.13
N THR A 266 4.62 3.84 -22.67
CA THR A 266 3.57 4.77 -22.21
C THR A 266 3.10 4.40 -20.80
N SER A 267 2.21 5.19 -20.22
CA SER A 267 1.58 4.80 -18.95
C SER A 267 0.72 3.55 -19.06
N LEU A 268 0.15 3.26 -20.23
CA LEU A 268 -0.55 1.98 -20.46
C LEU A 268 0.42 0.81 -20.28
N ASP A 269 1.59 0.87 -20.90
CA ASP A 269 2.62 -0.17 -20.79
C ASP A 269 3.06 -0.34 -19.33
N ALA A 270 3.17 0.76 -18.58
CA ALA A 270 3.54 0.71 -17.16
C ALA A 270 2.49 0.00 -16.30
N VAL A 271 1.20 0.32 -16.53
CA VAL A 271 0.09 -0.34 -15.82
C VAL A 271 -0.01 -1.81 -16.20
N VAL A 272 0.11 -2.15 -17.49
CA VAL A 272 0.08 -3.55 -17.94
C VAL A 272 1.26 -4.33 -17.39
N LEU A 273 2.48 -3.78 -17.45
CA LEU A 273 3.67 -4.43 -16.91
C LEU A 273 3.53 -4.67 -15.41
N GLY A 274 3.09 -3.66 -14.65
CA GLY A 274 2.83 -3.80 -13.22
C GLY A 274 1.78 -4.88 -12.91
N HIS A 275 0.69 -4.90 -13.67
CA HIS A 275 -0.36 -5.92 -13.55
C HIS A 275 0.15 -7.34 -13.80
N VAL A 276 0.86 -7.56 -14.92
CA VAL A 276 1.36 -8.87 -15.32
C VAL A 276 2.41 -9.37 -14.34
N LEU A 277 3.37 -8.53 -13.94
CA LEU A 277 4.38 -8.89 -12.94
C LEU A 277 3.77 -9.21 -11.58
N PHE A 278 2.82 -8.41 -11.11
CA PHE A 278 2.12 -8.70 -9.86
C PHE A 278 1.40 -10.06 -9.93
N THR A 279 0.66 -10.30 -11.01
CA THR A 279 -0.09 -11.55 -11.22
C THR A 279 0.85 -12.76 -11.27
N LEU A 280 2.01 -12.66 -11.93
CA LEU A 280 2.97 -13.77 -12.07
C LEU A 280 3.82 -14.02 -10.81
N HIS A 281 4.07 -13.01 -9.98
CA HIS A 281 4.99 -13.15 -8.85
C HIS A 281 4.28 -13.20 -7.49
N ALA A 282 3.19 -12.46 -7.32
CA ALA A 282 2.51 -12.32 -6.05
C ALA A 282 1.28 -13.23 -5.91
N LEU A 283 0.53 -13.52 -6.97
CA LEU A 283 -0.64 -14.40 -6.88
C LEU A 283 -0.24 -15.89 -6.83
N PRO A 284 -0.92 -16.73 -6.02
CA PRO A 284 -0.60 -18.14 -5.89
C PRO A 284 -0.85 -18.90 -7.19
N GLU A 285 -0.26 -20.08 -7.34
CA GLU A 285 -0.47 -20.95 -8.52
C GLU A 285 -1.93 -21.38 -8.70
N THR A 286 -2.72 -21.38 -7.62
CA THR A 286 -4.16 -21.67 -7.63
C THR A 286 -5.01 -20.51 -8.15
N SER A 287 -4.44 -19.32 -8.38
CA SER A 287 -5.18 -18.16 -8.90
C SER A 287 -5.69 -18.43 -10.32
N LEU A 288 -6.99 -18.24 -10.52
CA LEU A 288 -7.60 -18.35 -11.84
C LEU A 288 -7.13 -17.22 -12.76
N LEU A 289 -6.98 -16.01 -12.24
CA LEU A 289 -6.46 -14.87 -13.00
C LEU A 289 -5.04 -15.14 -13.52
N ARG A 290 -4.18 -15.72 -12.68
CA ARG A 290 -2.82 -16.13 -13.06
C ARG A 290 -2.86 -17.20 -14.14
N SER A 291 -3.70 -18.22 -13.99
CA SER A 291 -3.86 -19.26 -15.01
C SER A 291 -4.28 -18.67 -16.36
N LYS A 292 -5.25 -17.74 -16.38
CA LYS A 292 -5.72 -17.09 -17.61
C LYS A 292 -4.65 -16.21 -18.26
N LEU A 293 -3.83 -15.54 -17.46
CA LEU A 293 -2.70 -14.75 -17.99
C LEU A 293 -1.66 -15.66 -18.67
N LEU A 294 -1.37 -16.83 -18.08
CA LEU A 294 -0.38 -17.77 -18.61
C LEU A 294 -0.77 -18.36 -19.97
N ASP A 295 -2.05 -18.35 -20.33
CA ASP A 295 -2.52 -18.73 -21.68
C ASP A 295 -2.00 -17.77 -22.77
N HIS A 296 -1.51 -16.57 -22.40
CA HIS A 296 -1.03 -15.53 -23.31
C HIS A 296 0.49 -15.35 -23.24
N THR A 297 1.22 -16.22 -23.93
CA THR A 297 2.70 -16.28 -23.87
C THR A 297 3.41 -14.98 -24.29
N ASN A 298 2.85 -14.19 -25.21
CA ASN A 298 3.45 -12.92 -25.61
C ASN A 298 3.40 -11.85 -24.50
N LEU A 299 2.32 -11.80 -23.72
CA LEU A 299 2.22 -10.91 -22.54
C LEU A 299 3.23 -11.30 -21.45
N VAL A 300 3.44 -12.61 -21.25
CA VAL A 300 4.45 -13.10 -20.31
C VAL A 300 5.86 -12.72 -20.77
N LYS A 301 6.19 -12.96 -22.04
CA LYS A 301 7.48 -12.55 -22.63
C LYS A 301 7.72 -11.06 -22.54
N PHE A 302 6.68 -10.25 -22.82
CA PHE A 302 6.72 -8.80 -22.64
C PHE A 302 7.14 -8.44 -21.22
N ALA A 303 6.50 -9.04 -20.20
CA ALA A 303 6.79 -8.72 -18.83
C ALA A 303 8.18 -9.17 -18.36
N GLU A 304 8.62 -10.37 -18.76
CA GLU A 304 9.96 -10.87 -18.41
C GLU A 304 11.07 -10.01 -19.03
N SER A 305 10.93 -9.65 -20.31
CA SER A 305 11.91 -8.83 -21.02
C SER A 305 12.05 -7.44 -20.39
N HIS A 306 10.91 -6.78 -20.13
CA HIS A 306 10.92 -5.44 -19.54
C HIS A 306 11.29 -5.45 -18.05
N LYS A 307 11.02 -6.52 -17.31
CA LYS A 307 11.54 -6.67 -15.94
C LYS A 307 13.07 -6.73 -15.94
N ALA A 308 13.66 -7.52 -16.84
CA ALA A 308 15.12 -7.62 -16.93
C ALA A 308 15.76 -6.25 -17.24
N GLU A 309 15.19 -5.52 -18.21
CA GLU A 309 15.69 -4.22 -18.65
C GLU A 309 15.46 -3.08 -17.63
N TYR A 310 14.22 -2.93 -17.14
CA TYR A 310 13.81 -1.75 -16.36
C TYR A 310 13.70 -1.99 -14.86
N ILE A 311 13.88 -3.21 -14.36
CA ILE A 311 13.80 -3.48 -12.92
C ILE A 311 15.13 -4.06 -12.43
N ASP A 312 15.60 -5.12 -13.05
CA ASP A 312 16.76 -5.87 -12.57
C ASP A 312 18.09 -5.15 -12.90
N ALA A 313 18.24 -4.58 -14.11
CA ALA A 313 19.50 -3.97 -14.56
C ALA A 313 20.02 -2.80 -13.70
N ASN A 314 19.15 -2.04 -13.02
CA ASN A 314 19.57 -0.95 -12.12
C ASN A 314 19.67 -1.37 -10.65
N SER A 315 19.23 -2.58 -10.28
CA SER A 315 19.37 -3.06 -8.90
C SER A 315 20.82 -3.37 -8.53
N SER A 316 21.72 -3.47 -9.52
CA SER A 316 23.16 -3.66 -9.31
C SER A 316 23.92 -2.40 -8.87
N ALA A 317 23.28 -1.23 -8.76
CA ALA A 317 23.98 0.02 -8.42
C ALA A 317 23.92 0.43 -6.93
N SER A 318 23.18 -0.26 -6.05
CA SER A 318 23.07 0.17 -4.65
C SER A 318 22.55 -0.90 -3.69
N VAL A 319 23.40 -1.87 -3.32
CA VAL A 319 23.25 -2.62 -2.06
C VAL A 319 24.65 -2.80 -1.44
N PRO A 320 24.94 -2.24 -0.25
CA PRO A 320 26.03 -2.75 0.57
C PRO A 320 25.59 -4.12 1.12
N GLU A 321 26.20 -5.19 0.62
CA GLU A 321 26.18 -6.49 1.28
C GLU A 321 26.67 -6.30 2.73
N SER A 322 25.75 -6.43 3.66
CA SER A 322 26.08 -6.56 5.08
C SER A 322 25.97 -8.03 5.41
N ASP A 323 27.07 -8.76 5.24
CA ASP A 323 27.25 -10.07 5.84
C ASP A 323 27.45 -9.92 7.35
N PRO A 324 26.70 -10.64 8.20
CA PRO A 324 27.21 -11.08 9.47
C PRO A 324 27.56 -12.57 9.36
N SER A 325 28.81 -12.83 8.99
CA SER A 325 29.46 -14.09 9.35
C SER A 325 29.56 -14.17 10.88
N THR A 326 28.71 -14.97 11.52
CA THR A 326 29.06 -15.59 12.81
C THR A 326 28.58 -17.03 12.84
N SER A 327 29.56 -17.91 12.79
CA SER A 327 29.46 -19.36 12.96
C SER A 327 28.96 -19.72 14.36
N ALA A 328 27.82 -20.41 14.44
CA ALA A 328 27.49 -21.24 15.60
C ALA A 328 26.74 -22.50 15.15
N SER A 329 27.42 -23.64 15.28
CA SER A 329 26.94 -24.99 14.95
C SER A 329 25.64 -25.31 15.69
N ARG A 330 24.54 -25.55 14.96
CA ARG A 330 23.33 -26.16 15.52
C ARG A 330 23.47 -27.68 15.47
N ARG A 331 23.88 -28.28 16.59
CA ARG A 331 23.53 -29.68 16.89
C ARG A 331 22.01 -29.73 17.12
N GLY A 332 21.31 -30.53 16.32
CA GLY A 332 19.88 -30.80 16.52
C GLY A 332 19.65 -31.59 17.82
N PRO A 333 18.52 -31.38 18.52
CA PRO A 333 18.16 -32.23 19.64
C PRO A 333 17.57 -33.53 19.11
N SER A 334 18.21 -34.64 19.47
CA SER A 334 17.71 -36.00 19.34
C SER A 334 16.38 -36.17 20.08
N GLN A 335 15.47 -36.93 19.47
CA GLN A 335 14.26 -37.45 20.07
C GLN A 335 14.53 -38.05 21.45
N TRP A 336 13.85 -37.53 22.48
CA TRP A 336 13.65 -38.24 23.74
C TRP A 336 12.22 -37.99 24.23
N SER A 337 11.37 -38.99 24.00
CA SER A 337 10.04 -39.05 24.58
C SER A 337 10.16 -39.39 26.06
N SER A 338 9.65 -38.51 26.93
CA SER A 338 9.32 -38.89 28.30
C SER A 338 8.03 -38.19 28.71
N LYS A 339 6.97 -39.00 28.87
CA LYS A 339 5.69 -38.56 29.43
C LYS A 339 5.94 -37.97 30.83
N PRO A 340 5.54 -36.73 31.14
CA PRO A 340 5.62 -36.25 32.51
C PRO A 340 4.53 -36.93 33.33
N LYS A 341 4.94 -37.69 34.36
CA LYS A 341 4.06 -38.16 35.43
C LYS A 341 3.37 -36.95 36.07
N SER A 342 2.05 -37.07 36.29
CA SER A 342 1.24 -36.06 36.97
C SER A 342 1.81 -35.76 38.35
N LYS A 343 2.17 -34.50 38.59
CA LYS A 343 2.48 -33.99 39.93
C LYS A 343 1.18 -33.53 40.61
N PRO A 344 1.03 -33.72 41.93
CA PRO A 344 -0.15 -33.25 42.66
C PRO A 344 -0.22 -31.72 42.58
N LYS A 345 -1.45 -31.18 42.46
CA LYS A 345 -1.72 -29.74 42.38
C LYS A 345 -1.10 -29.03 43.59
N ARG A 346 -0.03 -28.27 43.35
CA ARG A 346 0.50 -27.29 44.31
C ARG A 346 -0.61 -26.28 44.61
N GLU A 347 -0.99 -26.17 45.86
CA GLU A 347 -1.98 -25.18 46.31
C GLU A 347 -1.41 -23.78 46.01
N LYS A 348 -2.11 -23.04 45.15
CA LYS A 348 -1.69 -21.71 44.71
C LYS A 348 -1.88 -20.74 45.85
N THR A 349 -0.82 -20.03 46.23
CA THR A 349 -0.84 -18.97 47.23
C THR A 349 -1.82 -17.88 46.80
N GLU A 350 -2.49 -17.23 47.76
CA GLU A 350 -3.49 -16.17 47.48
C GLU A 350 -2.91 -15.03 46.63
N GLU A 351 -1.63 -14.73 46.78
CA GLU A 351 -0.92 -13.73 45.96
C GLU A 351 -0.78 -14.14 44.50
N GLU A 352 -0.54 -15.42 44.21
CA GLU A 352 -0.42 -15.95 42.85
C GLU A 352 -1.79 -15.97 42.14
N LYS A 353 -2.87 -16.25 42.90
CA LYS A 353 -4.25 -16.12 42.41
C LYS A 353 -4.59 -14.66 42.13
N LYS A 354 -4.19 -13.73 43.00
CA LYS A 354 -4.42 -12.28 42.84
C LYS A 354 -3.65 -11.71 41.65
N PHE A 355 -2.39 -12.13 41.47
CA PHE A 355 -1.58 -11.75 40.31
C PHE A 355 -2.22 -12.25 39.02
N ARG A 356 -2.61 -13.53 38.94
CA ARG A 356 -3.25 -14.09 37.73
C ARG A 356 -4.60 -13.46 37.42
N ARG A 357 -5.38 -13.07 38.44
CA ARG A 357 -6.60 -12.27 38.25
C ARG A 357 -6.28 -10.88 37.70
N ARG A 358 -5.28 -10.19 38.25
CA ARG A 358 -4.82 -8.88 37.76
C ARG A 358 -4.26 -8.94 36.34
N THR A 359 -3.52 -9.98 35.98
CA THR A 359 -3.07 -10.22 34.60
C THR A 359 -4.26 -10.48 33.67
N LYS A 360 -5.26 -11.25 34.11
CA LYS A 360 -6.50 -11.41 33.35
C LYS A 360 -7.25 -10.10 33.17
N TYR A 361 -7.39 -9.29 34.22
CA TYR A 361 -8.00 -7.97 34.11
C TYR A 361 -7.19 -7.05 33.20
N PHE A 362 -5.87 -7.04 33.28
CA PHE A 362 -5.02 -6.28 32.36
C PHE A 362 -5.24 -6.67 30.89
N LEU A 363 -5.30 -7.98 30.59
CA LEU A 363 -5.59 -8.47 29.25
C LEU A 363 -7.01 -8.13 28.79
N VAL A 364 -7.99 -8.20 29.69
CA VAL A 364 -9.38 -7.78 29.40
C VAL A 364 -9.45 -6.28 29.16
N THR A 365 -8.79 -5.45 29.97
CA THR A 365 -8.75 -4.00 29.78
C THR A 365 -8.04 -3.63 28.48
N GLN A 366 -6.99 -4.36 28.10
CA GLN A 366 -6.28 -4.15 26.84
C GLN A 366 -7.15 -4.56 25.64
N LEU A 367 -7.89 -5.67 25.75
CA LEU A 367 -8.89 -6.07 24.75
C LEU A 367 -10.02 -5.03 24.64
N VAL A 368 -10.54 -4.54 25.77
CA VAL A 368 -11.57 -3.48 25.80
C VAL A 368 -11.04 -2.18 25.22
N ALA A 369 -9.80 -1.79 25.50
CA ALA A 369 -9.21 -0.59 24.90
C ALA A 369 -9.04 -0.72 23.38
N VAL A 370 -8.65 -1.91 22.88
CA VAL A 370 -8.61 -2.21 21.45
C VAL A 370 -10.02 -2.18 20.85
N LEU A 371 -11.01 -2.81 21.50
CA LEU A 371 -12.40 -2.79 21.04
C LEU A 371 -12.97 -1.37 21.02
N VAL A 372 -12.73 -0.56 22.06
CA VAL A 372 -13.16 0.85 22.12
C VAL A 372 -12.46 1.67 21.04
N PHE A 373 -11.16 1.49 20.83
CA PHE A 373 -10.43 2.14 19.73
C PHE A 373 -11.00 1.76 18.37
N LEU A 374 -11.33 0.48 18.16
CA LEU A 374 -11.96 -0.01 16.93
C LEU A 374 -13.40 0.47 16.75
N SER A 375 -14.20 0.56 17.82
CA SER A 375 -15.56 1.12 17.79
C SER A 375 -15.55 2.62 17.49
N LEU A 376 -14.56 3.35 18.01
CA LEU A 376 -14.37 4.78 17.72
C LEU A 376 -13.86 5.03 16.29
N LEU A 377 -13.14 4.08 15.69
CA LEU A 377 -12.73 4.13 14.29
C LEU A 377 -13.79 3.58 13.32
N GLY A 378 -14.73 2.76 13.79
CA GLY A 378 -15.79 2.14 12.98
C GLY A 378 -17.18 2.77 13.10
N GLY A 379 -17.37 3.71 14.03
CA GLY A 379 -18.66 4.33 14.34
C GLY A 379 -18.95 5.58 13.51
N SER A 380 -19.21 5.42 12.21
CA SER A 380 -19.94 6.40 11.38
C SER A 380 -20.46 5.69 10.13
N ASN A 381 -21.44 4.79 10.31
CA ASN A 381 -22.58 4.66 9.42
C ASN A 381 -23.55 3.64 10.04
N ASP A 382 -24.74 4.12 10.40
CA ASP A 382 -25.88 3.29 10.76
C ASP A 382 -26.24 2.37 9.59
N ALA A 383 -26.18 1.06 9.83
CA ALA A 383 -27.00 0.08 9.17
C ALA A 383 -27.22 -1.07 10.16
N GLU A 384 -28.48 -1.34 10.48
CA GLU A 384 -28.94 -2.47 11.30
C GLU A 384 -28.26 -3.77 10.85
N VAL A 385 -27.62 -4.45 11.79
CA VAL A 385 -27.11 -5.81 11.61
C VAL A 385 -28.12 -6.75 12.25
N GLU A 386 -28.92 -7.42 11.43
CA GLU A 386 -29.55 -8.68 11.84
C GLU A 386 -28.43 -9.71 12.07
N LEU A 387 -28.38 -10.23 13.30
CA LEU A 387 -27.51 -11.32 13.69
C LEU A 387 -28.20 -12.62 13.32
N GLU A 388 -27.76 -13.28 12.26
CA GLU A 388 -28.02 -14.71 12.07
C GLU A 388 -26.80 -15.50 12.54
N ASP A 389 -27.04 -16.33 13.55
CA ASP A 389 -26.12 -17.32 14.10
C ASP A 389 -25.90 -18.42 13.04
N ASP A 390 -24.71 -18.49 12.46
CA ASP A 390 -24.23 -19.71 11.81
C ASP A 390 -23.03 -20.26 12.56
N ASP A 391 -23.35 -21.23 13.43
CA ASP A 391 -22.42 -22.22 13.97
C ASP A 391 -21.90 -23.10 12.82
N ASP A 392 -20.70 -22.80 12.31
CA ASP A 392 -19.93 -23.82 11.60
C ASP A 392 -18.52 -23.95 12.17
N ALA A 393 -18.38 -25.04 12.92
CA ALA A 393 -17.15 -25.53 13.51
C ALA A 393 -16.14 -25.91 12.42
N LEU A 394 -15.16 -25.04 12.16
CA LEU A 394 -13.97 -25.41 11.40
C LEU A 394 -12.86 -25.84 12.36
N ASN A 395 -12.72 -27.16 12.39
CA ASN A 395 -11.70 -27.95 13.07
C ASN A 395 -10.30 -27.56 12.55
N TYR A 396 -9.35 -27.42 13.47
CA TYR A 396 -7.94 -27.16 13.17
C TYR A 396 -7.21 -28.44 12.78
N ASP A 397 -6.42 -28.37 11.70
CA ASP A 397 -5.04 -28.91 11.67
C ASP A 397 -4.16 -28.02 10.79
#